data_AF-A0A838QAB8-F1
#
_entry.id   AF-A0A838QAB8-F1
#
_cell.length_a   1.000
_cell.length_b   1.000
_cell.length_c   1.000
_cell.angle_alpha   90.00
_cell.angle_beta   90.00
_cell.angle_gamma   90.00
#
_symmetry.space_group_name_H-M   'P 1'
#
loop_
_entity.id
_entity.type
_entity.pdbx_description
1 polymer ?
#
loop_
_entity_poly.entity_id
_entity_poly.type
_entity_poly.pdbx_seq_one_letter_code
_entity_poly.pdbx_strand_id
1 'polypeptide(L)'
;MAYTVKEIFYTLQGEGANAGRAAVFCRFSGCNLWTGREEDRDRAVCKFCDTDFVGIGPDGGKFLTAESLAERISTAWRGSESDRTRFVVCTGGEPLLQ
;
A
#
# COMPACT_ATOMS: atom_id res chain seq x y z
N MET A 1 -1.04 -12.50 -13.50
CA MET A 1 -2.03 -11.72 -12.72
C MET A 1 -1.43 -10.35 -12.49
N ALA A 2 -2.22 -9.28 -12.48
CA ALA A 2 -1.73 -7.92 -12.34
C ALA A 2 -2.07 -7.36 -10.95
N TYR A 3 -1.14 -6.63 -10.36
CA TYR A 3 -1.35 -5.91 -9.10
C TYR A 3 -1.91 -4.52 -9.39
N THR A 4 -2.98 -4.13 -8.70
CA THR A 4 -3.56 -2.79 -8.71
C THR A 4 -3.23 -2.10 -7.40
N VAL A 5 -2.42 -1.05 -7.47
CA VAL A 5 -1.86 -0.34 -6.31
C VAL A 5 -2.37 1.10 -6.30
N LYS A 6 -2.94 1.51 -5.17
CA LYS A 6 -3.45 2.86 -4.92
C LYS A 6 -2.31 3.86 -4.90
N GLU A 7 -1.24 3.58 -4.15
CA GLU A 7 -0.10 4.49 -3.99
C GLU A 7 1.15 3.75 -3.49
N ILE A 8 2.31 4.28 -3.84
CA ILE A 8 3.61 3.84 -3.33
C ILE A 8 4.41 5.07 -2.90
N PHE A 9 4.81 5.12 -1.63
CA PHE A 9 5.52 6.29 -1.07
C PHE A 9 6.50 5.89 0.04
N TYR A 10 7.54 6.70 0.23
CA TYR A 10 8.55 6.50 1.27
C TYR A 10 8.28 7.39 2.47
N THR A 11 8.21 6.79 3.66
CA THR A 11 7.97 7.48 4.93
C THR A 11 8.55 6.68 6.10
N LEU A 12 8.27 7.11 7.34
CA LEU A 12 8.47 6.29 8.53
C LEU A 12 7.18 5.53 8.85
N GLN A 13 7.31 4.24 9.21
CA GLN A 13 6.18 3.47 9.75
C GLN A 13 5.63 4.17 11.01
N GLY A 14 4.33 4.43 11.04
CA GLY A 14 3.67 5.13 12.13
C GLY A 14 3.22 4.21 13.27
N GLU A 15 3.09 2.90 13.00
CA GLU A 15 2.39 1.97 13.88
C GLU A 15 3.19 0.72 14.27
N GLY A 16 2.80 0.11 15.39
CA GLY A 16 3.29 -1.19 15.85
C GLY A 16 4.76 -1.19 16.27
N ALA A 17 5.35 -2.39 16.35
CA ALA A 17 6.72 -2.59 16.81
C ALA A 17 7.80 -1.98 15.88
N ASN A 18 7.43 -1.64 14.64
CA ASN A 18 8.32 -1.00 13.66
C ASN A 18 8.11 0.53 13.59
N ALA A 19 7.34 1.14 14.51
CA ALA A 19 7.13 2.58 14.51
C ALA A 19 8.46 3.36 14.50
N GLY A 20 8.54 4.39 13.66
CA GLY A 20 9.75 5.20 13.43
C GLY A 20 10.74 4.61 12.42
N ARG A 21 10.54 3.37 11.93
CA ARG A 21 11.41 2.75 10.92
C ARG A 21 11.10 3.27 9.53
N ALA A 22 12.13 3.68 8.79
CA ALA A 22 12.00 4.05 7.38
C ALA A 22 11.49 2.87 6.52
N ALA A 23 10.49 3.14 5.68
CA ALA A 23 9.82 2.15 4.85
C ALA A 23 9.28 2.75 3.56
N VAL A 24 9.24 1.95 2.49
CA VAL A 24 8.34 2.21 1.37
C VAL A 24 7.00 1.53 1.68
N PHE A 25 5.92 2.29 1.64
CA PHE A 25 4.57 1.76 1.72
C PHE A 25 4.10 1.40 0.31
N CYS A 26 3.58 0.19 0.16
CA CYS A 26 2.88 -0.26 -1.03
C CYS A 26 1.42 -0.51 -0.64
N ARG A 27 0.53 0.44 -0.97
CA ARG A 27 -0.90 0.35 -0.66
C ARG A 27 -1.66 -0.23 -1.85
N PHE A 28 -2.03 -1.50 -1.78
CA PHE A 28 -2.88 -2.14 -2.79
C PHE A 28 -4.28 -1.51 -2.82
N SER A 29 -4.99 -1.67 -3.94
CA SER A 29 -6.36 -1.19 -4.10
C SER A 29 -7.38 -2.28 -3.73
N GLY A 30 -8.45 -1.88 -3.05
CA GLY A 30 -9.58 -2.75 -2.71
C GLY A 30 -9.43 -3.54 -1.40
N CYS A 31 -10.57 -3.89 -0.80
CA CYS A 31 -10.68 -4.66 0.44
C CYS A 31 -11.88 -5.62 0.36
N ASN A 32 -11.81 -6.75 1.05
CA ASN A 32 -12.90 -7.73 1.16
C ASN A 32 -13.92 -7.38 2.26
N LEU A 33 -13.61 -6.44 3.15
CA LEU A 33 -14.47 -6.08 4.30
C LEU A 33 -15.24 -4.77 4.10
N TRP A 34 -14.82 -3.92 3.16
CA TRP A 34 -15.50 -2.69 2.77
C TRP A 34 -15.12 -2.33 1.33
N THR A 35 -16.07 -1.82 0.55
CA THR A 35 -15.85 -1.43 -0.86
C THR A 35 -14.96 -0.20 -1.01
N GLY A 36 -14.79 0.58 0.06
CA GLY A 36 -14.13 1.89 0.05
C GLY A 36 -15.04 3.04 -0.39
N ARG A 37 -16.32 2.77 -0.69
CA ARG A 37 -17.31 3.82 -0.99
C ARG A 37 -18.11 4.16 0.27
N GLU A 38 -18.26 5.44 0.55
CA GLU A 38 -18.99 5.92 1.73
C GLU A 38 -20.46 5.48 1.74
N GLU A 39 -21.10 5.39 0.57
CA GLU A 39 -22.47 4.89 0.39
C GLU A 39 -22.68 3.41 0.77
N ASP A 40 -21.59 2.66 0.95
CA ASP A 40 -21.61 1.26 1.38
C ASP A 40 -21.16 1.08 2.85
N ARG A 41 -20.66 2.13 3.52
CA ARG A 41 -19.99 2.03 4.83
C ARG A 41 -20.91 1.54 5.94
N ASP A 42 -22.17 1.95 5.93
CA ASP A 42 -23.17 1.58 6.94
C ASP A 42 -23.50 0.07 6.95
N ARG A 43 -23.39 -0.60 5.80
CA ARG A 43 -23.60 -2.04 5.61
C ARG A 43 -22.32 -2.87 5.48
N ALA A 44 -21.15 -2.23 5.53
CA ALA A 44 -19.85 -2.90 5.44
C ALA A 44 -19.56 -3.76 6.67
N VAL A 45 -18.68 -4.76 6.51
CA VAL A 45 -18.14 -5.54 7.63
C VAL A 45 -17.19 -4.67 8.45
N CYS A 46 -16.29 -3.93 7.78
CA CYS A 46 -15.44 -2.91 8.41
C CYS A 46 -16.04 -1.52 8.18
N LYS A 47 -16.42 -0.81 9.25
CA LYS A 47 -17.10 0.49 9.17
C LYS A 47 -16.26 1.71 9.57
N PHE A 48 -15.09 1.47 10.15
CA PHE A 48 -14.26 2.51 10.79
C PHE A 48 -12.98 2.84 10.02
N CYS A 49 -12.80 2.30 8.80
CA CYS A 49 -11.59 2.53 8.02
C CYS A 49 -11.41 4.02 7.70
N ASP A 50 -10.21 4.52 7.93
CA ASP A 50 -9.75 5.90 7.74
C ASP A 50 -8.96 6.10 6.44
N THR A 51 -8.83 5.05 5.64
CA THR A 51 -7.90 4.97 4.51
C THR A 51 -8.66 4.97 3.19
N ASP A 52 -8.26 5.83 2.25
CA ASP A 52 -8.69 5.73 0.85
C ASP A 52 -7.83 4.68 0.11
N PHE A 53 -8.47 3.58 -0.28
CA PHE A 53 -7.87 2.49 -1.05
C PHE A 53 -8.57 2.23 -2.38
N VAL A 54 -9.45 3.11 -2.84
CA VAL A 54 -10.24 2.89 -4.07
C VAL A 54 -9.45 3.37 -5.29
N GLY A 55 -9.36 2.50 -6.30
CA GLY A 55 -8.75 2.81 -7.58
C GLY A 55 -7.23 3.04 -7.49
N ILE A 56 -6.70 3.78 -8.47
CA ILE A 56 -5.27 4.10 -8.60
C ILE A 56 -5.10 5.59 -8.33
N GLY A 57 -4.26 5.95 -7.37
CA GLY A 57 -3.89 7.32 -7.07
C GLY A 57 -2.74 7.82 -7.95
N PRO A 58 -2.28 9.07 -7.76
CA PRO A 58 -1.24 9.70 -8.58
C PRO A 58 0.08 8.91 -8.58
N ASP A 59 0.46 8.39 -7.41
CA ASP A 59 1.67 7.58 -7.24
C ASP A 59 1.40 6.07 -7.28
N GLY A 60 0.21 5.66 -7.74
CA GLY A 60 -0.21 4.27 -7.89
C GLY A 60 0.07 3.70 -9.28
N GLY A 61 -0.47 2.52 -9.57
CA GLY A 61 -0.39 1.93 -10.90
C GLY A 61 -1.01 0.54 -11.01
N LYS A 62 -1.07 0.02 -12.25
CA LYS A 62 -1.26 -1.40 -12.52
C LYS A 62 0.08 -2.02 -12.92
N PHE A 63 0.49 -3.06 -12.21
CA PHE A 63 1.76 -3.75 -12.41
C PHE A 63 1.47 -5.16 -12.92
N LEU A 64 1.90 -5.47 -14.15
CA LEU A 64 1.58 -6.75 -14.79
C LEU A 64 2.37 -7.93 -14.21
N THR A 65 3.48 -7.64 -13.54
CA THR A 65 4.36 -8.65 -12.94
C THR A 65 4.88 -8.21 -11.57
N ALA A 66 5.32 -9.18 -10.77
CA ALA A 66 5.89 -8.91 -9.45
C ALA A 66 7.20 -8.11 -9.57
N GLU A 67 7.99 -8.38 -10.60
CA GLU A 67 9.24 -7.68 -10.90
C GLU A 67 8.99 -6.19 -11.16
N SER A 68 7.96 -5.86 -11.95
CA SER A 68 7.61 -4.47 -12.25
C SER A 68 7.16 -3.71 -11.00
N LEU A 69 6.46 -4.37 -10.08
CA LEU A 69 6.06 -3.78 -8.79
C LEU A 69 7.27 -3.61 -7.87
N ALA A 70 8.13 -4.63 -7.77
CA ALA A 70 9.33 -4.59 -6.95
C ALA A 70 10.31 -3.50 -7.42
N GLU A 71 10.45 -3.30 -8.73
CA GLU A 71 11.27 -2.22 -9.30
C GLU A 71 10.72 -0.84 -8.91
N ARG A 72 9.40 -0.64 -9.00
CA ARG A 72 8.77 0.61 -8.57
C ARG A 72 8.93 0.86 -7.07
N ILE A 73 8.78 -0.16 -6.23
CA ILE A 73 9.03 -0.06 -4.78
C ILE A 73 10.48 0.30 -4.50
N SER A 74 11.42 -0.35 -5.21
CA SER A 74 12.85 -0.10 -5.09
C SER A 74 13.23 1.35 -5.45
N THR A 75 12.66 1.89 -6.53
CA THR A 75 12.91 3.28 -6.98
C THR A 75 12.27 4.33 -6.08
N ALA A 76 11.25 3.97 -5.30
CA ALA A 76 10.65 4.86 -4.31
C ALA A 76 11.50 5.04 -3.05
N TRP A 77 12.51 4.17 -2.81
CA TRP A 77 13.38 4.27 -1.64
C TRP A 77 14.23 5.55 -1.68
N ARG A 78 14.14 6.38 -0.63
CA ARG A 78 14.93 7.63 -0.49
C ARG A 78 15.92 7.60 0.68
N GLY A 79 16.12 6.43 1.30
CA GLY A 79 17.18 6.24 2.30
C GLY A 79 18.57 6.18 1.68
N SER A 80 19.61 6.07 2.51
CA SER A 80 20.98 5.97 2.02
C SER A 80 21.16 4.68 1.20
N GLU A 81 21.99 4.71 0.15
CA GLU A 81 22.37 3.49 -0.56
C GLU A 81 23.18 2.53 0.33
N SER A 82 23.83 3.05 1.38
CA SER A 82 24.49 2.24 2.40
C SER A 82 23.51 1.57 3.37
N ASP A 83 22.22 1.90 3.33
CA ASP A 83 21.20 1.25 4.15
C ASP A 83 20.99 -0.18 3.64
N ARG A 84 21.69 -1.13 4.27
CA ARG A 84 21.63 -2.55 3.95
C ARG A 84 20.28 -3.21 4.23
N THR A 85 19.28 -2.47 4.71
CA THR A 85 17.98 -3.03 5.14
C THR A 85 16.81 -2.18 4.63
N ARG A 86 16.68 -2.06 3.31
CA ARG A 86 15.45 -1.58 2.69
C ARG A 86 14.26 -2.36 3.25
N PHE A 87 13.18 -1.64 3.55
CA PHE A 87 12.00 -2.20 4.18
C PHE A 87 10.76 -1.75 3.44
N VAL A 88 9.85 -2.68 3.17
CA VAL A 88 8.58 -2.43 2.51
C VAL A 88 7.44 -2.83 3.44
N VAL A 89 6.41 -2.00 3.52
CA VAL A 89 5.15 -2.30 4.19
C VAL A 89 4.09 -2.52 3.12
N CYS A 90 3.67 -3.77 2.94
CA CYS A 90 2.52 -4.13 2.11
C CYS A 90 1.23 -3.88 2.90
N THR A 91 0.34 -3.04 2.37
CA THR A 91 -0.92 -2.62 2.99
C THR A 91 -1.98 -2.36 1.91
N GLY A 92 -3.18 -1.87 2.26
CA GLY A 92 -4.16 -1.31 1.32
C GLY A 92 -5.00 -2.33 0.55
N GLY A 93 -6.28 -2.07 0.29
CA GLY A 93 -7.15 -2.26 1.43
C GLY A 93 -6.74 -3.55 2.13
N GLU A 94 -7.18 -4.72 1.66
CA GLU A 94 -6.62 -6.00 2.15
C GLU A 94 -5.47 -6.47 1.23
N PRO A 95 -4.20 -6.44 1.69
CA PRO A 95 -3.05 -6.76 0.86
C PRO A 95 -3.00 -8.22 0.40
N LEU A 96 -3.63 -9.16 1.12
CA LEU A 96 -3.62 -10.59 0.74
C LEU A 96 -4.58 -10.94 -0.40
N LEU A 97 -5.28 -9.97 -0.98
CA LEU A 97 -6.16 -10.19 -2.14
C LEU A 97 -5.42 -10.26 -3.49
N GLN A 98 -4.15 -9.86 -3.55
CA GLN A 98 -3.41 -9.68 -4.80
C GLN A 98 -2.10 -10.45 -4.86
#